data_AF-A0A959NST6-F1
#
_entry.id   AF-A0A959NST6-F1
#
_cell.length_a   1.000
_cell.length_b   1.000
_cell.length_c   1.000
_cell.angle_alpha   90.00
_cell.angle_beta   90.00
_cell.angle_gamma   90.00
#
_symmetry.space_group_name_H-M   'P 1'
#
loop_
_entity.id
_entity.type
_entity.pdbx_description
1 polymer ?
#
loop_
_entity_poly.entity_id
_entity_poly.type
_entity_poly.pdbx_seq_one_letter_code
_entity_poly.pdbx_strand_id
1 'polypeptide(L)'
;MNKIKIFALMIIGIMTFNSCSNDDDNSNSNPIIGTWKPIKKVEICSTGSVETYEYSECEKNGRTKFFSNGNLNITDYYLNNGNCEQTNNTNGSWNINNDVFTLTINEFTYTPDFFELENNILKIGLLPSYTTIYCESGQLSNYYIEFIKVE
;
A
#
# COMPACT_ATOMS: atom_id res chain seq x y z
N MET A 1 65.22 -3.22 -28.86
CA MET A 1 64.34 -2.73 -29.95
C MET A 1 63.38 -3.86 -30.27
N ASN A 2 62.05 -3.80 -30.27
CA ASN A 2 61.04 -2.79 -29.99
C ASN A 2 59.82 -3.59 -29.48
N LYS A 3 59.25 -3.22 -28.33
CA LYS A 3 57.89 -2.68 -28.18
C LYS A 3 56.79 -3.44 -28.96
N ILE A 4 55.79 -3.96 -28.24
CA ILE A 4 54.41 -3.44 -28.23
C ILE A 4 53.57 -4.32 -27.28
N LYS A 5 52.96 -3.69 -26.27
CA LYS A 5 51.84 -4.22 -25.50
C LYS A 5 50.56 -3.83 -26.24
N ILE A 6 49.67 -4.78 -26.52
CA ILE A 6 48.27 -4.48 -26.87
C ILE A 6 47.35 -5.34 -26.00
N PHE A 7 46.48 -4.61 -25.33
CA PHE A 7 45.40 -5.03 -24.46
C PHE A 7 44.14 -5.25 -25.31
N ALA A 8 43.22 -6.04 -24.75
CA ALA A 8 41.76 -5.94 -24.90
C ALA A 8 41.02 -6.74 -25.99
N LEU A 9 39.88 -7.28 -25.51
CA LEU A 9 38.61 -7.50 -26.17
C LEU A 9 38.44 -8.72 -27.10
N MET A 10 37.74 -9.74 -26.60
CA MET A 10 36.41 -10.06 -27.15
C MET A 10 35.57 -10.86 -26.13
N ILE A 11 34.69 -10.14 -25.45
CA ILE A 11 33.44 -10.68 -24.90
C ILE A 11 32.49 -10.83 -26.09
N ILE A 12 31.67 -11.89 -26.10
CA ILE A 12 30.26 -11.94 -26.56
C ILE A 12 29.93 -13.38 -27.03
N GLY A 13 29.32 -14.14 -26.13
CA GLY A 13 28.43 -15.25 -26.47
C GLY A 13 27.05 -14.87 -25.98
N ILE A 14 26.30 -14.12 -26.80
CA ILE A 14 24.90 -13.78 -26.55
C ILE A 14 24.08 -15.06 -26.74
N MET A 15 23.56 -15.59 -25.64
CA MET A 15 22.46 -16.55 -25.69
C MET A 15 21.17 -15.77 -25.99
N THR A 16 20.69 -15.90 -27.22
CA THR A 16 19.37 -15.41 -27.63
C THR A 16 18.31 -16.44 -27.23
N PHE A 17 17.71 -16.27 -26.05
CA PHE A 17 16.39 -16.82 -25.78
C PHE A 17 15.35 -15.74 -26.08
N ASN A 18 15.03 -15.59 -27.37
CA ASN A 18 13.81 -14.93 -27.80
C ASN A 18 12.65 -15.91 -27.58
N SER A 19 12.01 -15.81 -26.42
CA SER A 19 10.63 -16.27 -26.23
C SER A 19 9.84 -15.11 -25.65
N CYS A 20 9.63 -14.08 -26.49
CA CYS A 20 8.48 -13.18 -26.33
C CYS A 20 7.23 -14.03 -26.55
N SER A 21 6.66 -14.51 -25.44
CA SER A 21 5.23 -14.84 -25.40
C SER A 21 4.50 -13.51 -25.38
N ASN A 22 4.08 -13.04 -26.55
CA ASN A 22 3.04 -12.04 -26.65
C ASN A 22 1.74 -12.70 -26.23
N ASP A 23 1.29 -12.40 -25.01
CA ASP A 23 -0.14 -12.34 -24.70
C ASP A 23 -0.38 -10.93 -24.13
N ASP A 24 -0.41 -9.96 -25.05
CA ASP A 24 -0.91 -8.61 -24.81
C ASP A 24 -2.44 -8.68 -24.70
N ASP A 25 -2.92 -9.06 -23.51
CA ASP A 25 -4.31 -8.84 -23.08
C ASP A 25 -4.33 -8.31 -21.64
N ASN A 26 -3.47 -7.32 -21.35
CA ASN A 26 -3.55 -6.61 -20.08
C ASN A 26 -4.38 -5.34 -20.28
N SER A 27 -5.69 -5.43 -20.00
CA SER A 27 -6.43 -4.23 -19.65
C SER A 27 -5.70 -3.59 -18.47
N ASN A 28 -4.96 -2.50 -18.71
CA ASN A 28 -4.18 -1.76 -17.71
C ASN A 28 -5.11 -1.16 -16.64
N SER A 29 -5.70 -2.00 -15.79
CA SER A 29 -6.40 -1.57 -14.60
C SER A 29 -5.32 -1.15 -13.60
N ASN A 30 -5.43 0.07 -13.06
CA ASN A 30 -4.57 0.54 -11.98
C ASN A 30 -4.50 -0.54 -10.86
N PRO A 31 -3.32 -0.99 -10.43
CA PRO A 31 -3.17 -2.11 -9.49
C PRO A 31 -3.93 -1.94 -8.17
N ILE A 32 -4.23 -0.70 -7.77
CA ILE A 32 -4.99 -0.39 -6.57
C ILE A 32 -6.46 -0.80 -6.67
N ILE A 33 -7.01 -0.90 -7.90
CA ILE A 33 -8.40 -1.31 -8.14
C ILE A 33 -8.58 -2.73 -7.62
N GLY A 34 -9.59 -2.92 -6.78
CA GLY A 34 -9.89 -4.21 -6.15
C GLY A 34 -10.38 -4.07 -4.72
N THR A 35 -10.51 -5.21 -4.06
CA THR A 35 -10.97 -5.30 -2.67
C THR A 35 -9.78 -5.64 -1.77
N TRP A 36 -9.58 -4.83 -0.72
CA TRP A 36 -8.46 -4.93 0.21
C TRP A 36 -8.95 -5.24 1.62
N LYS A 37 -8.33 -6.23 2.25
CA LYS A 37 -8.59 -6.67 3.62
C LYS A 37 -7.50 -6.12 4.55
N PRO A 38 -7.84 -5.39 5.64
CA PRO A 38 -6.86 -4.93 6.60
C PRO A 38 -6.27 -6.12 7.37
N ILE A 39 -4.97 -6.09 7.64
CA ILE A 39 -4.28 -7.17 8.37
C ILE A 39 -3.62 -6.71 9.66
N LYS A 40 -2.97 -5.55 9.67
CA LYS A 40 -2.28 -5.01 10.85
C LYS A 40 -2.08 -3.50 10.73
N LYS A 41 -1.86 -2.85 11.86
CA LYS A 41 -1.36 -1.48 11.98
C LYS A 41 0.09 -1.52 12.43
N VAL A 42 0.96 -0.73 11.80
CA VAL A 42 2.36 -0.57 12.18
C VAL A 42 2.59 0.88 12.57
N GLU A 43 3.14 1.10 13.76
CA GLU A 43 3.49 2.40 14.31
C GLU A 43 5.01 2.53 14.43
N ILE A 44 5.55 3.67 13.99
CA ILE A 44 6.97 3.99 14.04
C ILE A 44 7.14 5.18 14.96
N CYS A 45 7.82 4.97 16.08
CA CYS A 45 8.10 5.98 17.09
C CYS A 45 9.23 6.92 16.66
N SER A 46 9.25 8.12 17.21
CA SER A 46 10.35 9.09 17.03
C SER A 46 11.70 8.60 17.57
N THR A 47 11.68 7.61 18.47
CA THR A 47 12.85 6.90 18.98
C THR A 47 13.36 5.81 18.03
N GLY A 48 12.62 5.49 16.96
CA GLY A 48 12.94 4.45 15.98
C GLY A 48 12.39 3.07 16.32
N SER A 49 11.73 2.89 17.47
CA SER A 49 11.02 1.64 17.78
C SER A 49 9.80 1.47 16.86
N VAL A 50 9.50 0.21 16.55
CA VAL A 50 8.40 -0.20 15.69
C VAL A 50 7.45 -1.08 16.50
N GLU A 51 6.20 -0.67 16.56
CA GLU A 51 5.11 -1.37 17.24
C GLU A 51 4.14 -1.90 16.19
N THR A 52 3.73 -3.17 16.32
CA THR A 52 2.83 -3.82 15.35
C THR A 52 1.63 -4.38 16.07
N TYR A 53 0.44 -4.02 15.58
CA TYR A 53 -0.85 -4.43 16.10
C TYR A 53 -1.57 -5.24 15.03
N GLU A 54 -1.57 -6.56 15.19
CA GLU A 54 -2.34 -7.45 14.34
C GLU A 54 -3.84 -7.23 14.56
N TYR A 55 -4.60 -7.08 13.48
CA TYR A 55 -6.03 -6.97 13.60
C TYR A 55 -6.66 -8.30 14.00
N SER A 56 -7.68 -8.20 14.85
CA SER A 56 -8.50 -9.34 15.25
C SER A 56 -9.23 -9.95 14.04
N GLU A 57 -9.72 -11.18 14.20
CA GLU A 57 -10.54 -11.82 13.17
C GLU A 57 -11.82 -11.01 12.85
N CYS A 58 -12.34 -10.25 13.82
CA CYS A 58 -13.48 -9.37 13.56
C CYS A 58 -13.10 -8.16 12.71
N GLU A 59 -12.05 -7.43 13.08
CA GLU A 59 -11.59 -6.25 12.33
C GLU A 59 -11.18 -6.61 10.89
N LYS A 60 -10.62 -7.81 10.71
CA LYS A 60 -10.30 -8.43 9.42
C LYS A 60 -11.53 -8.66 8.51
N ASN A 61 -12.75 -8.46 8.98
CA ASN A 61 -13.96 -8.43 8.13
C ASN A 61 -14.14 -7.10 7.40
N GLY A 62 -13.48 -6.03 7.84
CA GLY A 62 -13.49 -4.74 7.16
C GLY A 62 -12.91 -4.81 5.74
N ARG A 63 -13.35 -3.93 4.86
CA ARG A 63 -12.92 -3.88 3.45
C ARG A 63 -12.69 -2.45 3.00
N THR A 64 -11.60 -2.26 2.26
CA THR A 64 -11.36 -1.06 1.47
C THR A 64 -11.47 -1.44 0.00
N LYS A 65 -12.46 -0.91 -0.70
CA LYS A 65 -12.72 -1.22 -2.12
C LYS A 65 -12.49 0.00 -2.99
N PHE A 66 -11.52 -0.12 -3.90
CA PHE A 66 -11.22 0.90 -4.91
C PHE A 66 -11.86 0.49 -6.23
N PHE A 67 -12.80 1.29 -6.72
CA PHE A 67 -13.51 1.04 -7.96
C PHE A 67 -12.80 1.72 -9.13
N SER A 68 -12.87 1.13 -10.33
CA SER A 68 -12.24 1.64 -11.56
C SER A 68 -12.76 3.02 -12.01
N ASN A 69 -13.93 3.44 -11.53
CA ASN A 69 -14.51 4.75 -11.79
C ASN A 69 -14.00 5.84 -10.82
N GLY A 70 -13.04 5.54 -9.95
CA GLY A 70 -12.50 6.47 -8.96
C GLY A 70 -13.29 6.52 -7.64
N ASN A 71 -14.34 5.71 -7.47
CA ASN A 71 -15.04 5.62 -6.20
C ASN A 71 -14.29 4.73 -5.20
N LEU A 72 -14.55 4.96 -3.91
CA LEU A 72 -14.01 4.22 -2.78
C LEU A 72 -15.16 3.83 -1.84
N ASN A 73 -15.10 2.63 -1.27
CA ASN A 73 -15.93 2.23 -0.12
C ASN A 73 -15.05 1.63 0.96
N ILE A 74 -15.28 2.01 2.22
CA ILE A 74 -14.58 1.52 3.39
C ILE A 74 -15.61 1.00 4.39
N THR A 75 -15.44 -0.25 4.82
CA THR A 75 -16.19 -0.82 5.94
C THR A 75 -15.23 -1.25 7.04
N ASP A 76 -15.61 -0.96 8.29
CA ASP A 76 -14.88 -1.38 9.48
C ASP A 76 -15.77 -2.23 10.36
N TYR A 77 -15.17 -3.19 11.04
CA TYR A 77 -15.84 -4.09 11.97
C TYR A 77 -15.13 -4.07 13.32
N TYR A 78 -15.88 -4.17 14.39
CA TYR A 78 -15.34 -4.24 15.74
C TYR A 78 -16.14 -5.23 16.59
N LEU A 79 -15.48 -5.78 17.61
CA LEU A 79 -16.11 -6.71 18.54
C LEU A 79 -16.89 -5.95 19.60
N ASN A 80 -18.22 -5.99 19.52
CA ASN A 80 -19.13 -5.38 20.49
C ASN A 80 -19.83 -6.48 21.30
N ASN A 81 -19.52 -6.58 22.60
CA ASN A 81 -20.07 -7.60 23.51
C ASN A 81 -19.97 -9.04 22.96
N GLY A 82 -18.87 -9.36 22.28
CA GLY A 82 -18.62 -10.69 21.68
C GLY A 82 -19.22 -10.89 20.28
N ASN A 83 -19.99 -9.93 19.76
CA ASN A 83 -20.50 -9.96 18.39
C ASN A 83 -19.60 -9.13 17.47
N CYS A 84 -19.32 -9.66 16.28
CA CYS A 84 -18.60 -8.90 15.28
C CYS A 84 -19.57 -8.03 14.47
N GLU A 85 -19.54 -6.72 14.71
CA GLU A 85 -20.50 -5.77 14.15
C GLU A 85 -19.79 -4.79 13.23
N GLN A 86 -20.45 -4.41 12.12
CA GLN A 86 -19.97 -3.35 11.25
C GLN A 86 -20.18 -2.00 11.94
N THR A 87 -19.08 -1.30 12.22
CA THR A 87 -19.10 0.00 12.92
C THR A 87 -18.96 1.18 11.97
N ASN A 88 -18.46 0.95 10.75
CA ASN A 88 -18.33 1.97 9.72
C ASN A 88 -18.73 1.44 8.34
N ASN A 89 -19.33 2.31 7.54
CA ASN A 89 -19.52 2.11 6.11
C ASN A 89 -19.52 3.48 5.42
N THR A 90 -18.36 3.86 4.91
CA THR A 90 -18.10 5.19 4.37
C THR A 90 -17.76 5.09 2.90
N ASN A 91 -18.39 5.95 2.10
CA ASN A 91 -18.06 6.11 0.69
C ASN A 91 -17.16 7.33 0.48
N GLY A 92 -16.36 7.28 -0.57
CA GLY A 92 -15.48 8.36 -0.97
C GLY A 92 -15.06 8.23 -2.41
N SER A 93 -13.99 8.94 -2.76
CA SER A 93 -13.30 8.78 -4.03
C SER A 93 -11.80 8.68 -3.81
N TRP A 94 -11.09 8.23 -4.83
CA TRP A 94 -9.63 8.14 -4.84
C TRP A 94 -9.10 8.55 -6.20
N ASN A 95 -7.85 8.98 -6.23
CA ASN A 95 -7.14 9.30 -7.46
C ASN A 95 -5.65 8.99 -7.32
N ILE A 96 -5.00 8.62 -8.42
CA ILE A 96 -3.55 8.58 -8.53
C ILE A 96 -3.17 9.42 -9.75
N ASN A 97 -2.48 10.53 -9.52
CA ASN A 97 -2.02 11.41 -10.57
C ASN A 97 -0.54 11.75 -10.34
N ASN A 98 0.31 11.48 -11.34
CA ASN A 98 1.77 11.66 -11.24
C ASN A 98 2.35 11.03 -9.96
N ASP A 99 2.00 9.77 -9.70
CA ASP A 99 2.40 9.00 -8.52
C ASP A 99 1.93 9.55 -7.16
N VAL A 100 1.10 10.60 -7.15
CA VAL A 100 0.46 11.13 -5.94
C VAL A 100 -0.90 10.47 -5.77
N PHE A 101 -1.01 9.63 -4.73
CA PHE A 101 -2.28 9.06 -4.31
C PHE A 101 -3.05 10.03 -3.39
N THR A 102 -4.33 10.22 -3.68
CA THR A 102 -5.24 11.00 -2.83
C THR A 102 -6.54 10.23 -2.60
N LEU A 103 -7.14 10.47 -1.44
CA LEU A 103 -8.47 9.98 -1.07
C LEU A 103 -9.36 11.15 -0.66
N THR A 104 -10.63 11.08 -1.02
CA THR A 104 -11.63 12.06 -0.59
C THR A 104 -12.70 11.34 0.21
N ILE A 105 -12.86 11.72 1.47
CA ILE A 105 -13.86 11.17 2.39
C ILE A 105 -14.54 12.33 3.08
N ASN A 106 -15.88 12.32 3.16
CA ASN A 106 -16.67 13.39 3.78
C ASN A 106 -16.32 14.79 3.24
N GLU A 107 -16.14 14.92 1.92
CA GLU A 107 -15.76 16.17 1.22
C GLU A 107 -14.34 16.70 1.50
N PHE A 108 -13.58 16.02 2.37
CA PHE A 108 -12.17 16.35 2.63
C PHE A 108 -11.27 15.46 1.79
N THR A 109 -10.30 16.08 1.11
CA THR A 109 -9.27 15.36 0.37
C THR A 109 -7.99 15.29 1.19
N TYR A 110 -7.45 14.08 1.29
CA TYR A 110 -6.24 13.76 2.01
C TYR A 110 -5.21 13.16 1.07
N THR A 111 -3.94 13.48 1.32
CA THR A 111 -2.78 12.80 0.75
C THR A 111 -2.14 12.01 1.88
N PRO A 112 -2.04 10.68 1.80
CA PRO A 112 -1.36 9.88 2.82
C PRO A 112 0.09 10.31 3.05
N ASP A 113 0.51 10.30 4.30
CA ASP A 113 1.92 10.46 4.70
C ASP A 113 2.75 9.22 4.35
N PHE A 114 2.08 8.08 4.21
CA PHE A 114 2.65 6.82 3.76
C PHE A 114 1.74 6.18 2.71
N PHE A 115 2.30 5.84 1.57
CA PHE A 115 1.63 5.08 0.51
C PHE A 115 2.63 4.13 -0.16
N GLU A 116 2.34 2.84 -0.11
CA GLU A 116 3.10 1.80 -0.80
C GLU A 116 2.11 0.79 -1.39
N LEU A 117 2.29 0.47 -2.66
CA LEU A 117 1.48 -0.52 -3.37
C LEU A 117 2.41 -1.42 -4.14
N GLU A 118 2.54 -2.67 -3.68
CA GLU A 118 3.39 -3.66 -4.31
C GLU A 118 2.69 -5.01 -4.32
N ASN A 119 2.57 -5.61 -5.51
CA ASN A 119 1.90 -6.90 -5.72
C ASN A 119 0.46 -6.89 -5.17
N ASN A 120 0.24 -7.59 -4.06
CA ASN A 120 -1.05 -7.71 -3.37
C ASN A 120 -1.02 -7.08 -1.97
N ILE A 121 -0.04 -6.21 -1.69
CA ILE A 121 0.10 -5.51 -0.43
C ILE A 121 -0.09 -4.02 -0.67
N LEU A 122 -0.98 -3.43 0.12
CA LEU A 122 -1.23 -1.99 0.15
C LEU A 122 -0.93 -1.51 1.57
N LYS A 123 -0.19 -0.40 1.68
CA LYS A 123 0.06 0.27 2.96
C LYS A 123 -0.34 1.73 2.84
N ILE A 124 -1.21 2.18 3.74
CA ILE A 124 -1.68 3.57 3.77
C ILE A 124 -1.57 4.11 5.19
N GLY A 125 -1.01 5.32 5.34
CA GLY A 125 -0.88 6.03 6.61
C GLY A 125 -1.32 7.49 6.52
N LEU A 126 -2.14 7.94 7.47
CA LEU A 126 -2.68 9.30 7.55
C LEU A 126 -2.57 9.85 8.97
N LEU A 127 -1.58 10.68 9.25
CA LEU A 127 -1.40 11.32 10.54
C LEU A 127 -2.15 12.66 10.60
N PRO A 128 -3.05 12.88 11.57
CA PRO A 128 -3.66 14.19 11.76
C PRO A 128 -2.60 15.21 12.19
N SER A 129 -2.41 16.26 11.39
CA SER A 129 -1.36 17.28 11.56
C SER A 129 -1.44 18.10 12.84
N TYR A 130 -2.54 18.01 13.59
CA TYR A 130 -2.82 18.84 14.77
C TYR A 130 -2.84 18.07 16.08
N THR A 131 -2.47 16.78 16.06
CA THR A 131 -2.52 15.93 17.25
C THR A 131 -1.19 15.24 17.45
N THR A 132 -0.55 15.52 18.58
CA THR A 132 0.58 14.71 19.04
C THR A 132 0.03 13.37 19.51
N ILE A 133 0.32 12.33 18.74
CA ILE A 133 0.00 10.94 19.08
C ILE A 133 1.27 10.32 19.69
N TYR A 134 1.09 9.39 20.63
CA TYR A 134 2.18 8.66 21.27
C TYR A 134 2.04 7.17 20.98
N CYS A 135 3.17 6.53 20.76
CA CYS A 135 3.37 5.08 20.85
C CYS A 135 3.99 4.76 22.22
N GLU A 136 4.22 3.49 22.57
CA GLU A 136 4.72 3.12 23.92
C GLU A 136 6.09 3.76 24.23
N SER A 137 6.91 3.95 23.20
CA SER A 137 8.30 4.40 23.36
C SER A 137 8.55 5.87 23.01
N GLY A 138 7.51 6.67 22.77
CA GLY A 138 7.67 8.09 22.43
C GLY A 138 6.53 8.68 21.61
N GLN A 139 6.82 9.76 20.88
CA GLN A 139 5.86 10.35 19.96
C GLN A 139 5.77 9.48 18.70
N LEU A 140 4.56 9.32 18.18
CA LEU A 140 4.33 8.66 16.91
C LEU A 140 4.93 9.52 15.79
N SER A 141 5.88 8.96 15.05
CA SER A 141 6.51 9.62 13.91
C SER A 141 5.79 9.30 12.61
N ASN A 142 5.38 8.04 12.43
CA ASN A 142 4.63 7.59 11.27
C ASN A 142 3.80 6.35 11.66
N TYR A 143 2.75 6.07 10.92
CA TYR A 143 2.08 4.77 10.98
C TYR A 143 1.50 4.43 9.62
N TYR A 144 1.23 3.14 9.40
CA TYR A 144 0.42 2.70 8.28
C TYR A 144 -0.43 1.51 8.68
N ILE A 145 -1.54 1.35 7.97
CA ILE A 145 -2.32 0.11 7.97
C ILE A 145 -1.87 -0.69 6.74
N GLU A 146 -1.53 -1.96 6.96
CA GLU A 146 -1.24 -2.90 5.89
C GLU A 146 -2.51 -3.66 5.53
N PHE A 147 -2.75 -3.81 4.24
CA PHE A 147 -3.86 -4.52 3.65
C PHE A 147 -3.33 -5.57 2.67
N ILE A 148 -4.10 -6.65 2.53
CA ILE A 148 -3.88 -7.66 1.50
C ILE A 148 -5.04 -7.65 0.50
N LYS A 149 -4.72 -7.77 -0.79
CA LYS A 149 -5.73 -7.89 -1.85
C LYS A 149 -6.44 -9.24 -1.74
N VAL A 150 -7.78 -9.23 -1.84
CA VAL A 150 -8.60 -10.46 -1.70
C VAL A 150 -9.50 -10.73 -2.90
N GLU A 151 -9.66 -9.76 -3.82
CA GLU A 151 -10.39 -9.85 -5.08
C GLU A 151 -9.74 -8.97 -6.16
#